data_AF-A0A0G4FWB8-F1
#
_entry.id   AF-A0A0G4FWB8-F1
#
_cell.length_a   1.000
_cell.length_b   1.000
_cell.length_c   1.000
_cell.angle_alpha   90.00
_cell.angle_beta   90.00
_cell.angle_gamma   90.00
#
_symmetry.space_group_name_H-M   'P 1'
#
loop_
_entity.id
_entity.type
_entity.pdbx_description
1 polymer ?
#
loop_
_entity_poly.entity_id
_entity_poly.type
_entity_poly.pdbx_seq_one_letter_code
_entity_poly.pdbx_strand_id
1 'polypeptide(L)'
;MNLEDASLLMGGPRIKFSLRKDEEEQGREILKKLETALLPAAASLSSALAEVERDGAAPVLPDGKVGGNGAVLLGDLDCPALLVSRSGKEKGHILRVPDDFALVTSFDRERWEAVYVPCGSDQTVKPTSDTPLLWAALVSSKKKGEGDAKDSRTAPPARFALHGHALERGSRGIHIPISDEETLFSTPEDVAALERLFDSAGYFPLHRTFIRRGHGFFILGEGSSEALETLRTVVVPQIAPAPSAATPPAPVAAEAGQQSWQ
;
A
#
# COMPACT_ATOMS: atom_id res chain seq x y z
N MET A 1 18.67 0.24 -8.36
CA MET A 1 18.18 1.39 -7.60
C MET A 1 17.04 1.93 -8.42
N ASN A 2 15.83 1.96 -7.87
CA ASN A 2 14.66 2.47 -8.60
C ASN A 2 14.70 4.01 -8.70
N LEU A 3 13.81 4.60 -9.48
CA LEU A 3 13.73 6.06 -9.65
C LEU A 3 13.50 6.84 -8.34
N GLU A 4 12.71 6.30 -7.41
CA GLU A 4 12.44 6.95 -6.13
C GLU A 4 13.67 6.95 -5.22
N ASP A 5 14.35 5.81 -5.09
CA ASP A 5 15.54 5.67 -4.27
C ASP A 5 16.58 6.72 -4.67
N ALA A 6 16.76 6.91 -5.98
CA ALA A 6 17.62 7.95 -6.51
C ALA A 6 17.13 9.36 -6.13
N SER A 7 15.81 9.63 -6.23
CA SER A 7 15.22 10.90 -5.82
C SER A 7 15.46 11.20 -4.33
N LEU A 8 15.18 10.23 -3.44
CA LEU A 8 15.36 10.38 -2.00
C LEU A 8 16.83 10.54 -1.61
N LEU A 9 17.74 9.77 -2.23
CA LEU A 9 19.18 9.89 -2.00
C LEU A 9 19.72 11.27 -2.39
N MET A 10 19.14 11.92 -3.40
CA MET A 10 19.49 13.29 -3.80
C MET A 10 18.78 14.37 -2.97
N GLY A 11 18.04 14.00 -1.91
CA GLY A 11 17.31 14.94 -1.06
C GLY A 11 15.98 15.41 -1.65
N GLY A 12 15.42 14.66 -2.61
CA GLY A 12 14.09 14.92 -3.16
C GLY A 12 12.99 14.79 -2.10
N PRO A 13 11.86 15.50 -2.26
CA PRO A 13 10.75 15.41 -1.31
C PRO A 13 10.00 14.08 -1.45
N ARG A 14 9.59 13.50 -0.31
CA ARG A 14 8.66 12.36 -0.29
C ARG A 14 7.32 12.71 -0.94
N ILE A 15 6.77 13.86 -0.57
CA ILE A 15 5.46 14.33 -1.03
C ILE A 15 5.69 15.17 -2.29
N LYS A 16 5.21 14.67 -3.42
CA LYS A 16 5.38 15.28 -4.76
C LYS A 16 4.10 15.95 -5.27
N PHE A 17 3.20 16.28 -4.36
CA PHE A 17 1.93 16.94 -4.61
C PHE A 17 1.70 18.03 -3.56
N SER A 18 0.82 18.98 -3.87
CA SER A 18 0.52 20.08 -2.96
C SER A 18 -0.39 19.61 -1.83
N LEU A 19 -0.18 20.17 -0.64
CA LEU A 19 -0.99 19.88 0.53
C LEU A 19 -1.67 21.14 1.00
N ARG A 20 -3.00 21.15 0.97
CA ARG A 20 -3.81 22.18 1.61
C ARG A 20 -4.45 21.61 2.87
N LYS A 21 -4.06 22.13 4.02
CA LYS A 21 -4.77 21.83 5.27
C LYS A 21 -6.13 22.51 5.20
N ASP A 22 -7.19 21.76 5.48
CA ASP A 22 -8.54 22.29 5.57
C ASP A 22 -8.67 23.00 6.93
N GLU A 23 -8.40 24.30 6.91
CA GLU A 23 -8.52 25.18 8.07
C GLU A 23 -9.95 25.70 8.24
N GLU A 24 -10.82 25.45 7.26
CA GLU A 24 -12.22 25.87 7.25
C GLU A 24 -13.08 24.95 8.13
N GLU A 25 -14.30 25.40 8.44
CA GLU A 25 -15.25 24.66 9.26
C GLU A 25 -15.67 23.32 8.62
N GLN A 26 -15.60 23.22 7.29
CA GLN A 26 -16.04 22.06 6.53
C GLN A 26 -15.24 20.78 6.85
N GLY A 27 -13.90 20.85 6.86
CA GLY A 27 -13.07 19.69 7.20
C GLY A 27 -13.29 19.20 8.64
N ARG A 28 -13.48 20.13 9.58
CA ARG A 28 -13.81 19.82 10.98
C ARG A 28 -15.21 19.21 11.11
N GLU A 29 -16.18 19.69 10.32
CA GLU A 29 -17.52 19.14 10.30
C GLU A 29 -17.52 17.69 9.78
N ILE A 30 -16.75 17.39 8.74
CA ILE A 30 -16.58 16.03 8.22
C ILE A 30 -15.93 15.14 9.30
N LEU A 31 -14.86 15.60 9.95
CA LEU A 31 -14.21 14.84 11.03
C LEU A 31 -15.21 14.51 12.15
N LYS A 32 -16.03 15.49 12.56
CA LYS A 32 -17.07 15.31 13.58
C LYS A 32 -18.15 14.32 13.14
N LYS A 33 -18.59 14.37 11.88
CA LYS A 33 -19.56 13.41 11.32
C LYS A 33 -19.03 11.97 11.34
N LEU A 34 -17.71 11.81 11.15
CA LEU A 34 -17.04 10.51 11.07
C LEU A 34 -16.41 10.05 12.38
N GLU A 35 -16.59 10.78 13.48
CA GLU A 35 -15.90 10.56 14.76
C GLU A 35 -16.05 9.11 15.28
N THR A 36 -17.26 8.54 15.15
CA THR A 36 -17.57 7.17 15.58
C THR A 36 -16.87 6.10 14.75
N ALA A 37 -16.62 6.37 13.46
CA ALA A 37 -15.93 5.46 12.55
C ALA A 37 -14.40 5.66 12.54
N LEU A 38 -13.94 6.85 12.93
CA LEU A 38 -12.54 7.26 12.85
C LEU A 38 -11.62 6.40 13.72
N LEU A 39 -11.93 6.29 15.01
CA LEU A 39 -11.06 5.58 15.97
C LEU A 39 -10.93 4.08 15.66
N PRO A 40 -12.01 3.33 15.38
CA PRO A 40 -11.90 1.93 14.99
C PRO A 40 -11.10 1.74 13.70
N ALA A 41 -11.31 2.60 12.69
CA ALA A 41 -10.58 2.52 11.44
C ALA A 41 -9.09 2.83 11.59
N ALA A 42 -8.74 3.85 12.37
CA ALA A 42 -7.36 4.20 12.68
C ALA A 42 -6.65 3.08 13.46
N ALA A 43 -7.31 2.48 14.45
CA ALA A 43 -6.76 1.34 15.19
C ALA A 43 -6.55 0.10 14.31
N SER A 44 -7.51 -0.18 13.43
CA SER A 44 -7.45 -1.25 12.45
C SER A 44 -6.29 -1.05 11.47
N LEU A 45 -6.14 0.18 10.93
CA LEU A 45 -5.06 0.53 10.01
C LEU A 45 -3.69 0.54 10.71
N SER A 46 -3.59 1.06 11.94
CA SER A 46 -2.36 1.04 12.72
C SER A 46 -1.85 -0.39 12.93
N SER A 47 -2.75 -1.29 13.36
CA SER A 47 -2.43 -2.70 13.57
C SER A 47 -1.98 -3.37 12.27
N ALA A 48 -2.71 -3.15 11.18
CA ALA A 48 -2.36 -3.74 9.88
C ALA A 48 -0.98 -3.27 9.37
N LEU A 49 -0.64 -1.98 9.53
CA LEU A 49 0.66 -1.45 9.13
C LEU A 49 1.81 -1.96 10.00
N ALA A 50 1.57 -2.23 11.28
CA ALA A 50 2.54 -2.90 12.13
C ALA A 50 2.84 -4.33 11.64
N GLU A 51 1.82 -5.06 11.14
CA GLU A 51 2.01 -6.38 10.55
C GLU A 51 2.77 -6.33 9.22
N VAL A 52 2.42 -5.39 8.32
CA VAL A 52 3.14 -5.17 7.05
C VAL A 52 4.64 -4.94 7.31
N GLU A 53 4.99 -4.13 8.31
CA GLU A 53 6.38 -3.90 8.68
C GLU A 53 7.04 -5.15 9.28
N ARG A 54 6.38 -5.80 10.25
CA ARG A 54 6.88 -7.01 10.93
C ARG A 54 7.20 -8.13 9.94
N ASP A 55 6.36 -8.29 8.92
CA ASP A 55 6.46 -9.37 7.94
C ASP A 55 7.45 -9.03 6.80
N GLY A 56 8.17 -7.90 6.90
CA GLY A 56 9.20 -7.48 5.94
C GLY A 56 8.64 -6.89 4.64
N ALA A 57 7.34 -6.62 4.59
CA ALA A 57 6.66 -6.10 3.41
C ALA A 57 6.80 -4.57 3.23
N ALA A 58 7.21 -3.86 4.29
CA ALA A 58 7.56 -2.45 4.26
C ALA A 58 9.03 -2.24 4.70
N PRO A 59 10.01 -2.29 3.77
CA PRO A 59 11.41 -2.05 4.09
C PRO A 59 11.66 -0.59 4.50
N VAL A 60 12.84 -0.33 5.09
CA VAL A 60 13.32 1.04 5.31
C VAL A 60 13.91 1.58 4.01
N LEU A 61 13.44 2.76 3.60
CA LEU A 61 13.87 3.46 2.39
C LEU A 61 15.17 4.27 2.63
N PRO A 62 15.83 4.78 1.58
CA PRO A 62 17.14 5.43 1.71
C PRO A 62 17.21 6.65 2.63
N ASP A 63 16.08 7.31 2.88
CA ASP A 63 15.96 8.44 3.82
C ASP A 63 15.69 8.01 5.28
N GLY A 64 15.75 6.71 5.56
CA GLY A 64 15.60 6.13 6.89
C GLY A 64 14.15 5.91 7.34
N LYS A 65 13.14 6.18 6.51
CA LYS A 65 11.73 5.95 6.87
C LYS A 65 11.18 4.66 6.27
N VAL A 66 10.13 4.12 6.89
CA VAL A 66 9.46 2.89 6.43
C VAL A 66 8.70 3.16 5.12
N GLY A 67 8.96 2.34 4.09
CA GLY A 67 8.24 2.29 2.82
C GLY A 67 6.99 1.44 2.94
N GLY A 68 6.02 1.91 3.71
CA GLY A 68 4.73 1.26 3.87
C GLY A 68 3.69 2.21 4.45
N ASN A 69 2.48 2.16 3.91
CA ASN A 69 1.36 3.01 4.30
C ASN A 69 0.04 2.35 3.94
N GLY A 70 -1.07 3.00 4.28
CA GLY A 70 -2.38 2.50 3.90
C GLY A 70 -3.48 3.51 4.16
N ALA A 71 -4.69 3.11 3.79
CA ALA A 71 -5.87 3.97 3.86
C ALA A 71 -7.16 3.20 4.17
N VAL A 72 -8.13 3.92 4.73
CA VAL A 72 -9.52 3.47 4.93
C VAL A 72 -10.48 4.52 4.38
N LEU A 73 -11.44 4.09 3.57
CA LEU A 73 -12.53 4.94 3.10
C LEU A 73 -13.65 4.97 4.17
N LEU A 74 -13.88 6.13 4.77
CA LEU A 74 -14.86 6.34 5.85
C LEU A 74 -16.20 6.95 5.39
N GLY A 75 -16.22 7.62 4.24
CA GLY A 75 -17.44 8.18 3.64
C GLY A 75 -18.05 7.31 2.54
N ASP A 76 -19.15 7.81 1.98
CA ASP A 76 -19.72 7.31 0.73
C ASP A 76 -19.08 7.99 -0.48
N LEU A 77 -19.36 7.51 -1.69
CA LEU A 77 -18.73 8.01 -2.92
C LEU A 77 -19.08 9.45 -3.28
N ASP A 78 -20.23 9.92 -2.81
CA ASP A 78 -20.68 11.30 -3.02
C ASP A 78 -19.92 12.28 -2.12
N CYS A 79 -19.41 11.81 -0.97
CA CYS A 79 -18.63 12.58 0.00
C CYS A 79 -17.47 11.72 0.53
N PRO A 80 -16.49 11.37 -0.33
CA PRO A 80 -15.44 10.44 0.05
C PRO A 80 -14.50 11.10 1.06
N ALA A 81 -14.24 10.38 2.15
CA ALA A 81 -13.25 10.78 3.15
C ALA A 81 -12.28 9.62 3.36
N LEU A 82 -11.00 9.88 3.13
CA LEU A 82 -9.96 8.87 3.15
C LEU A 82 -9.08 9.07 4.38
N LEU A 83 -9.20 8.18 5.35
CA LEU A 83 -8.28 8.13 6.47
C LEU A 83 -6.98 7.50 6.00
N VAL A 84 -5.85 8.21 6.13
CA VAL A 84 -4.54 7.73 5.69
C VAL A 84 -3.52 7.83 6.82
N SER A 85 -2.54 6.92 6.81
CA SER A 85 -1.39 7.00 7.72
C SER A 85 -0.54 8.24 7.43
N ARG A 86 0.14 8.76 8.44
CA ARG A 86 1.13 9.83 8.27
C ARG A 86 2.27 9.47 7.32
N SER A 87 2.86 10.48 6.70
CA SER A 87 4.13 10.33 5.96
C SER A 87 5.32 10.19 6.91
N GLY A 88 6.35 9.47 6.45
CA GLY A 88 7.66 9.41 7.10
C GLY A 88 7.67 8.72 8.47
N LYS A 89 7.03 7.56 8.58
CA LYS A 89 7.06 6.75 9.81
C LYS A 89 8.47 6.20 10.07
N GLU A 90 8.93 6.28 11.32
CA GLU A 90 10.17 5.61 11.74
C GLU A 90 9.99 4.09 11.81
N LYS A 91 11.09 3.35 11.65
CA LYS A 91 11.13 1.91 11.87
C LYS A 91 10.76 1.57 13.32
N GLY A 92 9.89 0.59 13.50
CA GLY A 92 9.41 0.10 14.79
C GLY A 92 8.36 1.00 15.46
N HIS A 93 8.04 2.16 14.88
CA HIS A 93 7.01 3.05 15.42
C HIS A 93 5.62 2.48 15.13
N ILE A 94 4.85 2.22 16.18
CA ILE A 94 3.43 1.88 16.05
C ILE A 94 2.65 3.19 16.00
N LEU A 95 1.84 3.38 14.96
CA LEU A 95 1.09 4.63 14.74
C LEU A 95 0.11 4.86 15.90
N ARG A 96 0.21 6.03 16.53
CA ARG A 96 -0.68 6.44 17.62
C ARG A 96 -2.05 6.81 17.06
N VAL A 97 -3.09 6.31 17.71
CA VAL A 97 -4.47 6.53 17.30
C VAL A 97 -5.07 7.67 18.13
N PRO A 98 -5.64 8.72 17.51
CA PRO A 98 -5.67 9.04 16.07
C PRO A 98 -4.51 9.95 15.62
N ASP A 99 -3.57 10.29 16.50
CA ASP A 99 -2.56 11.35 16.27
C ASP A 99 -1.67 11.14 15.04
N ASP A 100 -1.40 9.92 14.61
CA ASP A 100 -0.52 9.66 13.47
C ASP A 100 -1.29 9.43 12.15
N PHE A 101 -2.51 9.97 12.06
CA PHE A 101 -3.38 9.87 10.89
C PHE A 101 -3.87 11.23 10.41
N ALA A 102 -4.18 11.30 9.11
CA ALA A 102 -4.83 12.43 8.47
C ALA A 102 -6.07 11.96 7.71
N LEU A 103 -7.09 12.79 7.68
CA LEU A 103 -8.29 12.59 6.88
C LEU A 103 -8.18 13.46 5.62
N VAL A 104 -8.07 12.82 4.46
CA VAL A 104 -8.06 13.49 3.16
C VAL A 104 -9.51 13.57 2.67
N THR A 105 -9.99 14.80 2.43
CA THR A 105 -11.38 15.09 2.07
C THR A 105 -11.57 15.31 0.56
N SER A 106 -10.50 15.66 -0.15
CA SER A 106 -10.50 15.73 -1.61
C SER A 106 -9.10 15.63 -2.19
N PHE A 107 -9.03 15.22 -3.46
CA PHE A 107 -7.81 15.27 -4.27
C PHE A 107 -8.14 15.89 -5.63
N ASP A 108 -7.52 17.03 -5.93
CA ASP A 108 -7.62 17.73 -7.21
C ASP A 108 -6.52 17.24 -8.15
N ARG A 109 -6.91 16.58 -9.25
CA ARG A 109 -5.98 16.03 -10.23
C ARG A 109 -5.36 17.09 -11.14
N GLU A 110 -6.06 18.19 -11.40
CA GLU A 110 -5.55 19.25 -12.27
C GLU A 110 -4.49 20.07 -11.54
N ARG A 111 -4.72 20.33 -10.24
CA ARG A 111 -3.77 21.03 -9.37
C ARG A 111 -2.73 20.11 -8.73
N TRP A 112 -2.93 18.80 -8.83
CA TRP A 112 -2.16 17.78 -8.10
C TRP A 112 -2.06 18.13 -6.61
N GLU A 113 -3.22 18.31 -5.97
CA GLU A 113 -3.34 18.83 -4.61
C GLU A 113 -4.28 17.95 -3.77
N ALA A 114 -3.90 17.65 -2.52
CA ALA A 114 -4.79 17.03 -1.55
C ALA A 114 -5.24 18.03 -0.48
N VAL A 115 -6.53 17.99 -0.15
CA VAL A 115 -7.12 18.72 0.97
C VAL A 115 -7.29 17.77 2.15
N TYR A 116 -6.80 18.14 3.33
CA TYR A 116 -6.78 17.22 4.48
C TYR A 116 -6.88 17.89 5.85
N VAL A 117 -7.25 17.09 6.85
CA VAL A 117 -7.32 17.47 8.26
C VAL A 117 -6.54 16.45 9.11
N PRO A 118 -5.59 16.86 9.96
CA PRO A 118 -5.00 15.98 10.97
C PRO A 118 -6.05 15.45 11.95
N CYS A 119 -6.03 14.15 12.24
CA CYS A 119 -7.11 13.52 13.02
C CYS A 119 -6.97 13.68 14.54
N GLY A 120 -5.77 13.98 15.04
CA GLY A 120 -5.50 14.07 16.47
C GLY A 120 -5.04 15.44 16.94
N SER A 121 -4.37 15.46 18.09
CA SER A 121 -3.85 16.66 18.73
C SER A 121 -2.65 17.25 18.00
N ASP A 122 -1.84 16.41 17.33
CA ASP A 122 -0.70 16.84 16.53
C ASP A 122 -1.14 17.43 15.19
N GLN A 123 -1.14 18.77 15.13
CA GLN A 123 -1.57 19.54 13.97
C GLN A 123 -0.54 19.60 12.84
N THR A 124 0.64 19.01 13.03
CA THR A 124 1.74 18.99 12.04
C THR A 124 1.74 17.74 11.16
N VAL A 125 0.89 16.76 11.48
CA VAL A 125 0.78 15.50 10.76
C VAL A 125 0.35 15.74 9.33
N LYS A 126 1.10 15.17 8.40
CA LYS A 126 0.81 15.19 6.96
C LYS A 126 0.44 13.80 6.49
N PRO A 127 -0.50 13.67 5.53
CA PRO A 127 -0.85 12.37 4.96
C PRO A 127 0.35 11.76 4.23
N THR A 128 0.32 10.43 4.04
CA THR A 128 1.37 9.70 3.29
C THR A 128 1.62 10.27 1.89
N SER A 129 2.85 10.13 1.40
CA SER A 129 3.21 10.48 0.01
C SER A 129 2.39 9.73 -1.03
N ASP A 130 1.80 8.59 -0.67
CA ASP A 130 0.99 7.77 -1.58
C ASP A 130 -0.51 8.08 -1.57
N THR A 131 -0.87 9.23 -1.01
CA THR A 131 -2.25 9.74 -1.03
C THR A 131 -2.88 9.73 -2.43
N PRO A 132 -2.21 10.17 -3.52
CA PRO A 132 -2.81 10.14 -4.85
C PRO A 132 -3.16 8.71 -5.33
N LEU A 133 -2.30 7.73 -5.02
CA LEU A 133 -2.51 6.32 -5.39
C LEU A 133 -3.62 5.68 -4.54
N LEU A 134 -3.61 5.92 -3.23
CA LEU A 134 -4.65 5.43 -2.31
C LEU A 134 -6.02 6.02 -2.65
N TRP A 135 -6.05 7.30 -3.01
CA TRP A 135 -7.27 7.97 -3.50
C TRP A 135 -7.76 7.33 -4.80
N ALA A 136 -6.88 7.13 -5.79
CA ALA A 136 -7.25 6.46 -7.03
C ALA A 136 -7.77 5.02 -6.78
N ALA A 137 -7.13 4.29 -5.87
CA ALA A 137 -7.45 2.91 -5.56
C ALA A 137 -8.80 2.72 -4.83
N LEU A 138 -9.19 3.63 -3.94
CA LEU A 138 -10.39 3.48 -3.12
C LEU A 138 -11.56 4.39 -3.53
N VAL A 139 -11.28 5.53 -4.16
CA VAL A 139 -12.30 6.52 -4.55
C VAL A 139 -12.55 6.49 -6.06
N SER A 140 -11.52 6.63 -6.88
CA SER A 140 -11.68 6.73 -8.35
C SER A 140 -12.08 5.40 -9.01
N SER A 141 -11.54 4.28 -8.54
CA SER A 141 -11.82 2.93 -9.08
C SER A 141 -13.30 2.54 -8.98
N LYS A 142 -14.01 3.01 -7.95
CA LYS A 142 -15.43 2.73 -7.74
C LYS A 142 -16.34 3.51 -8.70
N LYS A 143 -16.01 4.76 -9.02
CA LYS A 143 -16.79 5.57 -9.98
C LYS A 143 -16.83 4.94 -11.38
N LYS A 144 -15.79 4.19 -11.76
CA LYS A 144 -15.77 3.41 -13.01
C LYS A 144 -16.63 2.14 -12.93
N GLY A 145 -16.75 1.51 -11.76
CA GLY A 145 -17.51 0.27 -11.56
C GLY A 145 -19.04 0.44 -11.57
N GLU A 146 -19.56 1.64 -11.31
CA GLU A 146 -21.00 1.92 -11.26
C GLU A 146 -21.60 2.30 -12.63
N GLY A 147 -20.80 2.83 -13.56
CA GLY A 147 -21.27 3.34 -14.86
C GLY A 147 -21.50 2.29 -15.95
N ASP A 148 -20.79 1.16 -15.91
CA ASP A 148 -20.80 0.14 -16.97
C ASP A 148 -21.52 -1.17 -16.55
N ALA A 149 -22.36 -1.10 -15.52
CA ALA A 149 -23.07 -2.25 -14.94
C ALA A 149 -24.22 -2.76 -15.84
N LYS A 150 -23.88 -3.34 -17.01
CA LYS A 150 -24.64 -4.44 -17.61
C LYS A 150 -24.02 -5.81 -17.34
N ASP A 151 -22.76 -5.85 -16.90
CA ASP A 151 -22.11 -7.09 -16.44
C ASP A 151 -21.67 -6.94 -14.99
N SER A 152 -22.61 -7.20 -14.09
CA SER A 152 -22.39 -7.35 -12.65
C SER A 152 -21.29 -8.38 -12.36
N ARG A 153 -20.06 -7.93 -12.11
CA ARG A 153 -19.08 -8.71 -11.35
C ARG A 153 -19.16 -8.29 -9.88
N THR A 154 -19.77 -9.17 -9.10
CA THR A 154 -20.39 -9.07 -7.78
C THR A 154 -19.44 -8.83 -6.58
N ALA A 155 -18.23 -8.33 -6.78
CA ALA A 155 -17.29 -8.14 -5.68
C ALA A 155 -17.57 -6.81 -4.95
N PRO A 156 -17.74 -6.80 -3.61
CA PRO A 156 -18.04 -5.58 -2.90
C PRO A 156 -16.89 -4.55 -3.02
N PRO A 157 -17.20 -3.26 -2.98
CA PRO A 157 -16.26 -2.23 -3.38
C PRO A 157 -15.22 -2.02 -2.27
N ALA A 158 -13.92 -2.07 -2.59
CA ALA A 158 -12.83 -1.95 -1.62
C ALA A 158 -12.96 -0.71 -0.73
N ARG A 159 -12.73 -0.85 0.58
CA ARG A 159 -12.74 0.26 1.54
C ARG A 159 -11.43 0.39 2.32
N PHE A 160 -10.51 -0.54 2.10
CA PHE A 160 -9.25 -0.63 2.83
C PHE A 160 -8.12 -0.87 1.83
N ALA A 161 -6.99 -0.20 2.03
CA ALA A 161 -5.80 -0.37 1.22
C ALA A 161 -4.54 -0.50 2.08
N LEU A 162 -3.69 -1.46 1.76
CA LEU A 162 -2.32 -1.57 2.27
C LEU A 162 -1.34 -1.42 1.11
N HIS A 163 -0.26 -0.71 1.37
CA HIS A 163 0.86 -0.53 0.47
C HIS A 163 2.17 -0.82 1.19
N GLY A 164 3.07 -1.53 0.52
CA GLY A 164 4.43 -1.77 0.98
C GLY A 164 5.39 -1.90 -0.20
N HIS A 165 6.66 -1.57 0.04
CA HIS A 165 7.66 -1.48 -1.03
C HIS A 165 8.40 -2.80 -1.29
N ALA A 166 7.98 -3.91 -0.66
CA ALA A 166 8.43 -5.22 -1.11
C ALA A 166 7.87 -5.56 -2.51
N LEU A 167 8.48 -6.54 -3.17
CA LEU A 167 8.05 -7.03 -4.50
C LEU A 167 8.05 -5.97 -5.61
N GLU A 168 8.70 -4.82 -5.44
CA GLU A 168 8.76 -3.74 -6.45
C GLU A 168 9.23 -4.21 -7.84
N ARG A 169 9.95 -5.34 -7.92
CA ARG A 169 10.46 -5.92 -9.17
C ARG A 169 9.62 -7.07 -9.72
N GLY A 170 8.53 -7.44 -9.03
CA GLY A 170 7.68 -8.57 -9.36
C GLY A 170 7.64 -9.68 -8.31
N SER A 171 6.72 -10.62 -8.50
CA SER A 171 6.54 -11.82 -7.69
C SER A 171 7.35 -13.01 -8.24
N ARG A 172 7.61 -14.02 -7.40
CA ARG A 172 8.49 -15.16 -7.75
C ARG A 172 7.74 -16.46 -8.05
N GLY A 173 6.44 -16.55 -7.77
CA GLY A 173 5.67 -17.78 -7.96
C GLY A 173 4.20 -17.57 -8.30
N ILE A 174 3.47 -16.79 -7.50
CA ILE A 174 2.07 -16.45 -7.82
C ILE A 174 2.08 -15.27 -8.77
N HIS A 175 1.29 -15.35 -9.85
CA HIS A 175 1.09 -14.21 -10.75
C HIS A 175 0.29 -13.12 -10.02
N ILE A 176 0.98 -12.06 -9.62
CA ILE A 176 0.35 -10.82 -9.16
C ILE A 176 0.45 -9.84 -10.33
N PRO A 177 -0.68 -9.28 -10.80
CA PRO A 177 -0.66 -8.26 -11.85
C PRO A 177 0.31 -7.14 -11.52
N ILE A 178 1.18 -6.80 -12.48
CA ILE A 178 2.23 -5.79 -12.33
C ILE A 178 2.12 -4.75 -13.45
N SER A 179 2.38 -3.48 -13.15
CA SER A 179 2.51 -2.45 -14.18
C SER A 179 3.75 -2.64 -15.06
N ASP A 180 3.65 -2.28 -16.33
CA ASP A 180 4.78 -2.37 -17.25
C ASP A 180 5.84 -1.29 -16.99
N GLU A 181 5.39 -0.11 -16.59
CA GLU A 181 6.22 1.08 -16.43
C GLU A 181 6.72 1.24 -14.98
N GLU A 182 7.99 1.65 -14.86
CA GLU A 182 8.57 2.21 -13.65
C GLU A 182 8.41 3.73 -13.69
N THR A 183 7.88 4.31 -12.61
CA THR A 183 7.56 5.74 -12.48
C THR A 183 8.06 6.26 -11.14
N LEU A 184 8.20 7.58 -11.03
CA LEU A 184 8.50 8.23 -9.75
C LEU A 184 7.26 8.18 -8.84
N PHE A 185 7.43 8.01 -7.53
CA PHE A 185 6.28 7.70 -6.67
C PHE A 185 5.30 8.85 -6.58
N SER A 186 4.03 8.53 -6.78
CA SER A 186 2.88 9.41 -6.54
C SER A 186 2.86 10.68 -7.39
N THR A 187 3.46 10.60 -8.58
CA THR A 187 3.28 11.58 -9.66
C THR A 187 2.04 11.25 -10.51
N PRO A 188 1.60 12.16 -11.40
CA PRO A 188 0.50 11.87 -12.33
C PRO A 188 0.72 10.61 -13.16
N GLU A 189 1.95 10.40 -13.63
CA GLU A 189 2.34 9.24 -14.42
C GLU A 189 2.18 7.95 -13.61
N ASP A 190 2.56 7.99 -12.33
CA ASP A 190 2.41 6.85 -11.43
C ASP A 190 0.94 6.55 -11.19
N VAL A 191 0.09 7.53 -10.90
CA VAL A 191 -1.34 7.26 -10.76
C VAL A 191 -1.96 6.71 -12.05
N ALA A 192 -1.58 7.26 -13.20
CA ALA A 192 -2.08 6.79 -14.49
C ALA A 192 -1.67 5.34 -14.78
N ALA A 193 -0.44 4.93 -14.43
CA ALA A 193 0.02 3.56 -14.59
C ALA A 193 -0.72 2.58 -13.66
N LEU A 194 -1.12 3.01 -12.45
CA LEU A 194 -1.97 2.20 -11.56
C LEU A 194 -3.37 2.03 -12.15
N GLU A 195 -3.95 3.10 -12.69
CA GLU A 195 -5.28 3.04 -13.31
C GLU A 195 -5.30 2.16 -14.56
N ARG A 196 -4.26 2.23 -15.41
CA ARG A 196 -4.12 1.31 -16.55
C ARG A 196 -4.03 -0.14 -16.10
N LEU A 197 -3.33 -0.41 -14.99
CA LEU A 197 -3.25 -1.75 -14.42
C LEU A 197 -4.61 -2.25 -13.93
N PHE A 198 -5.44 -1.37 -13.36
CA PHE A 198 -6.82 -1.72 -12.96
C PHE A 198 -7.73 -1.94 -14.17
N ASP A 199 -7.60 -1.12 -15.20
CA ASP A 199 -8.39 -1.19 -16.44
C ASP A 199 -7.97 -2.36 -17.35
N SER A 200 -6.83 -3.00 -17.06
CA SER A 200 -6.34 -4.15 -17.83
C SER A 200 -7.30 -5.34 -17.71
N ALA A 201 -7.58 -5.98 -18.85
CA ALA A 201 -8.68 -6.92 -19.03
C ALA A 201 -8.76 -7.99 -17.92
N GLY A 202 -9.77 -7.86 -17.06
CA GLY A 202 -10.12 -8.87 -16.06
C GLY A 202 -9.49 -8.69 -14.68
N TYR A 203 -8.58 -7.72 -14.50
CA TYR A 203 -7.90 -7.55 -13.22
C TYR A 203 -8.79 -6.90 -12.17
N PHE A 204 -9.18 -5.63 -12.27
CA PHE A 204 -10.13 -5.05 -11.30
C PHE A 204 -11.60 -5.28 -11.74
N PRO A 205 -12.56 -5.55 -10.83
CA PRO A 205 -12.47 -5.67 -9.37
C PRO A 205 -12.18 -7.08 -8.83
N LEU A 206 -11.89 -8.05 -9.71
CA LEU A 206 -11.71 -9.46 -9.34
C LEU A 206 -10.40 -9.73 -8.58
N HIS A 207 -9.33 -9.08 -9.02
CA HIS A 207 -8.04 -9.03 -8.36
C HIS A 207 -8.02 -7.85 -7.39
N ARG A 208 -7.42 -8.13 -6.24
CA ARG A 208 -7.30 -7.21 -5.11
C ARG A 208 -5.86 -6.99 -4.68
N THR A 209 -4.91 -7.61 -5.38
CA THR A 209 -3.48 -7.45 -5.15
C THR A 209 -2.80 -7.08 -6.46
N PHE A 210 -1.97 -6.06 -6.42
CA PHE A 210 -1.30 -5.50 -7.58
C PHE A 210 0.14 -5.13 -7.22
N ILE A 211 1.03 -5.09 -8.21
CA ILE A 211 2.39 -4.56 -8.08
C ILE A 211 2.51 -3.34 -8.99
N ARG A 212 2.98 -2.23 -8.43
CA ARG A 212 3.53 -1.12 -9.19
C ARG A 212 5.03 -1.30 -9.31
N ARG A 213 5.47 -1.54 -10.55
CA ARG A 213 6.88 -1.79 -10.86
C ARG A 213 7.73 -0.61 -10.40
N GLY A 214 8.79 -0.93 -9.68
CA GLY A 214 9.69 0.03 -9.05
C GLY A 214 9.14 0.71 -7.80
N HIS A 215 7.87 0.50 -7.42
CA HIS A 215 7.22 1.15 -6.28
C HIS A 215 6.90 0.16 -5.15
N GLY A 216 6.14 -0.89 -5.44
CA GLY A 216 5.72 -1.84 -4.41
C GLY A 216 4.39 -2.51 -4.72
N PHE A 217 3.82 -3.20 -3.74
CA PHE A 217 2.51 -3.85 -3.89
C PHE A 217 1.38 -3.00 -3.32
N PHE A 218 0.17 -3.21 -3.82
CA PHE A 218 -1.08 -2.72 -3.26
C PHE A 218 -1.99 -3.90 -2.96
N ILE A 219 -2.59 -3.93 -1.77
CA ILE A 219 -3.66 -4.85 -1.40
C ILE A 219 -4.91 -4.01 -1.13
N LEU A 220 -6.03 -4.36 -1.76
CA LEU A 220 -7.33 -3.73 -1.60
C LEU A 220 -8.29 -4.71 -0.94
N GLY A 221 -9.04 -4.30 0.07
CA GLY A 221 -10.02 -5.15 0.73
C GLY A 221 -11.25 -4.36 1.16
N GLU A 222 -12.32 -5.05 1.51
CA GLU A 222 -13.48 -4.48 2.20
C GLU A 222 -13.14 -4.01 3.61
N GLY A 223 -12.15 -4.67 4.23
CA GLY A 223 -11.65 -4.34 5.56
C GLY A 223 -10.24 -4.87 5.79
N SER A 224 -9.70 -4.62 6.97
CA SER A 224 -8.34 -5.00 7.33
C SER A 224 -8.13 -6.52 7.36
N SER A 225 -9.12 -7.29 7.82
CA SER A 225 -9.02 -8.76 7.91
C SER A 225 -8.72 -9.39 6.55
N GLU A 226 -9.47 -9.02 5.51
CA GLU A 226 -9.27 -9.51 4.14
C GLU A 226 -7.92 -9.06 3.57
N ALA A 227 -7.55 -7.79 3.80
CA ALA A 227 -6.28 -7.26 3.33
C ALA A 227 -5.09 -7.97 4.01
N LEU A 228 -5.19 -8.28 5.31
CA LEU A 228 -4.16 -8.99 6.06
C LEU A 228 -4.10 -10.49 5.71
N GLU A 229 -5.25 -11.12 5.45
CA GLU A 229 -5.27 -12.49 4.92
C GLU A 229 -4.53 -12.55 3.57
N THR A 230 -4.81 -11.59 2.68
CA THR A 230 -4.13 -11.47 1.39
C THR A 230 -2.63 -11.21 1.57
N LEU A 231 -2.24 -10.34 2.51
CA LEU A 231 -0.84 -10.10 2.84
C LEU A 231 -0.14 -11.41 3.22
N ARG A 232 -0.71 -12.17 4.16
CA ARG A 232 -0.13 -13.40 4.70
C ARG A 232 -0.08 -14.55 3.70
N THR A 233 -1.09 -14.68 2.84
CA THR A 233 -1.26 -15.82 1.94
C THR A 233 -0.70 -15.58 0.53
N VAL A 234 -0.67 -14.33 0.08
CA VAL A 234 -0.24 -13.97 -1.28
C VAL A 234 1.09 -13.23 -1.27
N VAL A 235 1.25 -12.18 -0.47
CA VAL A 235 2.43 -11.29 -0.55
C VAL A 235 3.62 -11.83 0.22
N VAL A 236 3.46 -12.13 1.52
CA VAL A 236 4.55 -12.59 2.41
C VAL A 236 5.30 -13.82 1.85
N PRO A 237 4.62 -14.85 1.30
CA PRO A 237 5.30 -16.00 0.71
C PRO A 237 6.21 -15.65 -0.48
N GLN A 238 6.01 -14.50 -1.13
CA GLN A 238 6.84 -14.04 -2.25
C GLN A 238 8.06 -13.23 -1.80
N ILE A 239 8.04 -12.72 -0.56
CA ILE A 239 9.12 -11.91 0.02
C ILE A 239 10.23 -12.80 0.59
N ALA A 240 9.86 -13.91 1.21
CA ALA A 240 10.81 -14.84 1.81
C ALA A 240 11.82 -15.35 0.77
N PRO A 241 13.11 -15.54 1.14
CA PRO A 241 14.03 -16.27 0.28
C PRO A 241 13.44 -17.67 0.03
N ALA A 242 13.56 -18.17 -1.20
CA ALA A 242 13.19 -19.54 -1.50
C ALA A 242 13.86 -20.45 -0.45
N PRO A 243 13.17 -21.48 0.08
CA PRO A 243 13.84 -22.45 0.94
C PRO A 243 15.09 -22.90 0.21
N SER A 244 16.26 -22.63 0.80
CA SER A 244 17.54 -23.02 0.25
C SER A 244 17.41 -24.49 -0.12
N ALA A 245 17.60 -24.82 -1.40
CA ALA A 245 17.61 -26.20 -1.85
C ALA A 245 18.54 -26.94 -0.90
N ALA A 246 17.97 -27.84 -0.09
CA ALA A 246 18.71 -28.56 0.92
C ALA A 246 19.98 -29.09 0.26
N THR A 247 21.13 -28.77 0.84
CA THR A 247 22.41 -29.32 0.40
C THR A 247 22.19 -30.82 0.22
N PRO A 248 22.41 -31.38 -0.99
CA PRO A 248 22.26 -32.82 -1.17
C PRO A 248 23.13 -33.52 -0.13
N PRO A 249 22.63 -34.58 0.53
CA PRO A 249 23.40 -35.27 1.55
C PRO A 249 24.76 -35.62 0.96
N ALA A 250 25.82 -35.36 1.75
CA ALA A 250 27.18 -35.66 1.34
C ALA A 250 27.25 -37.10 0.82
N PRO A 251 27.95 -37.36 -0.29
CA PRO A 251 28.09 -38.70 -0.81
C PRO A 251 28.67 -39.58 0.30
N VAL A 252 27.94 -40.65 0.65
CA VAL A 252 28.40 -41.66 1.59
C VAL A 252 29.73 -42.19 1.06
N ALA A 253 30.80 -42.00 1.84
CA ALA A 253 32.11 -42.51 1.49
C ALA A 253 32.00 -44.03 1.28
N ALA A 254 32.30 -44.49 0.06
CA ALA A 254 32.41 -45.91 -0.22
C ALA A 254 33.51 -46.49 0.68
N GLU A 255 33.13 -47.42 1.56
CA GLU A 255 34.09 -48.24 2.29
C GLU A 255 34.97 -48.97 1.27
N ALA A 256 36.25 -48.61 1.24
CA ALA A 256 37.26 -49.34 0.52
C ALA A 256 37.43 -50.70 1.18
N GLY A 257 36.72 -51.70 0.66
CA GLY A 257 36.94 -53.10 0.99
C GLY A 257 38.38 -53.47 0.66
N GLN A 258 39.20 -53.66 1.69
CA GLN A 258 40.47 -54.36 1.59
C GLN A 258 40.19 -55.82 1.24
N GLN A 259 40.34 -56.19 -0.03
CA GLN A 259 40.57 -57.58 -0.41
C GLN A 259 42.05 -57.90 -0.19
N SER A 260 42.34 -58.58 0.91
CA SER A 260 43.61 -59.26 1.12
C SER A 260 43.63 -60.55 0.29
N TRP A 261 44.63 -60.67 -0.58
CA TRP A 261 45.02 -61.90 -1.24
C TRP A 261 45.61 -62.88 -0.23
N GLN A 262 45.01 -64.06 -0.07
CA GLN A 262 45.66 -65.37 0.14
C GLN A 262 44.75 -66.49 -0.36
#